data_AF-A0A964QF67-F1
#
_entry.id   AF-A0A964QF67-F1
#
_cell.length_a   1.000
_cell.length_b   1.000
_cell.length_c   1.000
_cell.angle_alpha   90.00
_cell.angle_beta   90.00
_cell.angle_gamma   90.00
#
_symmetry.space_group_name_H-M   'P 1'
#
loop_
_entity.id
_entity.type
_entity.pdbx_description
1 polymer ?
#
loop_
_entity_poly.entity_id
_entity_poly.type
_entity_poly.pdbx_seq_one_letter_code
_entity_poly.pdbx_strand_id
1 'polypeptide(L)'
;MHVRERKRPLTGLDWGIVALYFVVSAAIGIALSARASRSMSDYFVGGRSLPWWLAGTSMVATTFAADTPLAVTELVVKYGVAGNWLWWNMVMSGILT
;
A
#
# COMPACT_ATOMS: atom_id res chain seq x y z
N MET A 1 29.90 -1.86 12.63
CA MET A 1 29.37 -0.53 12.22
C MET A 1 28.45 -0.03 13.31
N HIS A 2 28.80 1.05 14.00
CA HIS A 2 27.90 1.70 14.98
C HIS A 2 26.98 2.66 14.22
N VAL A 3 25.71 2.26 14.01
CA VAL A 3 24.69 3.17 13.51
C VAL A 3 24.41 4.18 14.62
N ARG A 4 24.86 5.43 14.45
CA ARG A 4 24.46 6.53 15.34
C ARG A 4 22.97 6.75 15.14
N GLU A 5 22.13 6.28 16.07
CA GLU A 5 20.72 6.66 16.13
C GLU A 5 20.61 8.16 16.43
N ARG A 6 20.47 8.97 15.38
CA ARG A 6 20.00 10.36 15.55
C ARG A 6 18.49 10.31 15.80
N LYS A 7 18.10 10.28 17.07
CA LYS A 7 16.69 10.49 17.48
C LYS A 7 16.34 11.96 17.21
N ARG A 8 15.87 12.27 16.00
CA ARG A 8 15.23 13.55 15.72
C ARG A 8 13.78 13.46 16.21
N PRO A 9 13.30 14.39 17.06
CA PRO A 9 11.89 14.43 17.39
C PRO A 9 11.08 14.70 16.12
N LEU A 10 9.89 14.11 16.02
CA LEU A 10 8.95 14.40 14.94
C LEU A 10 8.63 15.90 14.97
N THR A 11 8.81 16.55 13.83
CA THR A 11 8.51 17.96 13.66
C THR A 11 7.01 18.17 13.52
N GLY A 12 6.54 19.41 13.71
CA GLY A 12 5.13 19.74 13.45
C GLY A 12 4.70 19.47 12.01
N LEU A 13 5.64 19.53 11.06
CA LEU A 13 5.41 19.19 9.66
C LEU A 13 5.11 17.70 9.48
N ASP A 14 5.86 16.83 10.16
CA ASP A 14 5.66 15.37 10.09
C ASP A 14 4.25 14.99 10.57
N TRP A 15 3.80 15.55 11.69
CA TRP A 15 2.44 15.37 12.18
C TRP A 15 1.38 15.96 11.25
N GLY A 16 1.67 17.09 10.60
CA GLY A 16 0.80 17.68 9.58
C GLY A 16 0.56 16.74 8.40
N ILE A 17 1.61 16.06 7.91
CA ILE A 17 1.50 15.07 6.82
C ILE A 17 0.65 13.87 7.25
N VAL A 18 0.86 13.36 8.48
CA VAL A 18 0.07 12.24 9.01
C VAL A 18 -1.41 12.61 9.12
N ALA A 19 -1.72 13.78 9.67
CA ALA A 19 -3.09 14.26 9.77
C ALA A 19 -3.74 14.42 8.38
N LEU A 20 -3.02 15.02 7.43
CA LEU A 20 -3.49 15.19 6.05
C LEU A 20 -3.81 13.85 5.39
N TYR A 21 -2.96 12.84 5.56
CA TYR A 21 -3.19 11.49 5.04
C TYR A 21 -4.54 10.94 5.51
N PHE A 22 -4.82 10.96 6.81
CA PHE A 22 -6.08 10.46 7.36
C PHE A 22 -7.29 11.27 6.89
N VAL A 23 -7.17 12.59 6.82
CA VAL A 23 -8.25 13.47 6.34
C VAL A 23 -8.58 13.15 4.88
N VAL A 24 -7.57 13.00 4.02
CA VAL A 24 -7.77 12.66 2.60
C VAL A 24 -8.39 11.27 2.46
N SER A 25 -7.89 10.27 3.18
CA SER A 25 -8.45 8.91 3.15
C SER A 25 -9.92 8.89 3.58
N ALA A 26 -10.25 9.56 4.68
CA ALA A 26 -11.62 9.66 5.18
C ALA A 26 -12.53 10.43 4.20
N ALA A 27 -12.05 11.55 3.65
CA ALA A 27 -12.80 12.35 2.69
C ALA A 27 -13.15 11.55 1.43
N ILE A 28 -12.21 10.78 0.88
CA ILE A 28 -12.44 9.89 -0.27
C ILE A 28 -13.50 8.83 0.07
N GLY A 29 -13.36 8.18 1.24
CA GLY A 29 -14.32 7.18 1.70
C GLY A 29 -15.75 7.73 1.86
N ILE A 30 -15.88 8.90 2.47
CA ILE A 30 -17.17 9.59 2.66
C ILE A 30 -17.75 9.99 1.29
N ALA A 31 -16.95 10.58 0.40
CA ALA A 31 -17.41 11.01 -0.93
C ALA A 31 -17.92 9.84 -1.77
N LEU A 32 -17.30 8.66 -1.66
CA LEU A 32 -17.71 7.45 -2.37
C LEU A 32 -18.85 6.68 -1.68
N SER A 33 -19.06 6.87 -0.38
CA SER A 33 -20.07 6.14 0.40
C SER A 33 -21.48 6.27 -0.18
N ALA A 34 -21.88 7.49 -0.55
CA ALA A 34 -23.21 7.78 -1.11
C ALA A 34 -23.45 7.07 -2.46
N ARG A 35 -22.39 6.80 -3.24
CA ARG A 35 -22.47 6.03 -4.48
C ARG A 35 -22.53 4.52 -4.18
N ALA A 36 -21.71 4.05 -3.25
CA ALA A 36 -21.64 2.64 -2.88
C ALA A 36 -22.96 2.14 -2.25
N SER A 37 -23.72 3.00 -1.56
CA SER A 37 -25.00 2.64 -0.94
C SER A 37 -26.19 2.52 -1.90
N ARG A 38 -26.04 2.81 -3.21
CA ARG A 38 -27.16 2.79 -4.17
C ARG A 38 -27.62 1.39 -4.55
N SER A 39 -26.70 0.42 -4.63
CA SER A 39 -27.01 -0.95 -5.02
C SER A 39 -25.91 -1.93 -4.59
N MET A 40 -26.23 -3.22 -4.49
CA MET A 40 -25.22 -4.27 -4.28
C MET A 40 -24.17 -4.28 -5.41
N SER A 41 -24.55 -3.97 -6.64
CA SER A 41 -23.59 -3.86 -7.76
C SER A 41 -22.63 -2.70 -7.62
N ASP A 42 -23.07 -1.56 -7.07
CA ASP A 42 -22.19 -0.40 -6.81
C ASP A 42 -21.25 -0.68 -5.63
N TYR A 43 -21.74 -1.37 -4.60
CA TYR A 43 -20.95 -1.71 -3.42
C TYR A 43 -19.86 -2.75 -3.71
N PHE A 44 -20.20 -3.86 -4.37
CA PHE A 44 -19.27 -4.98 -4.57
C PHE A 44 -18.44 -4.89 -5.85
N VAL A 45 -18.99 -4.32 -6.93
CA VAL A 45 -18.35 -4.35 -8.27
C VAL A 45 -18.11 -2.93 -8.82
N GLY A 46 -18.35 -1.88 -8.04
CA GLY A 46 -18.15 -0.48 -8.47
C GLY A 46 -18.99 -0.11 -9.70
N GLY A 47 -20.16 -0.72 -9.86
CA GLY A 47 -21.02 -0.53 -11.03
C GLY A 47 -20.40 -1.06 -12.33
N ARG A 48 -19.41 -1.98 -12.26
CA ARG A 48 -18.67 -2.55 -13.41
C ARG A 48 -18.00 -1.51 -14.31
N SER A 49 -17.77 -0.31 -13.78
CA SER A 49 -17.22 0.84 -14.50
C SER A 49 -15.79 1.19 -14.06
N LEU A 50 -15.19 0.36 -13.19
CA LEU A 50 -13.82 0.56 -12.72
C LEU A 50 -12.83 0.27 -13.85
N PRO A 51 -11.93 1.21 -14.17
CA PRO A 51 -10.91 0.95 -15.17
C PRO A 51 -9.91 -0.08 -14.64
N TRP A 52 -9.38 -0.91 -15.55
CA TRP A 52 -8.52 -2.04 -15.20
C TRP A 52 -7.30 -1.65 -14.36
N TRP A 53 -6.72 -0.46 -14.61
CA TRP A 53 -5.55 0.03 -13.88
C TRP A 53 -5.90 0.35 -12.42
N LEU A 54 -7.10 0.87 -12.15
CA LEU A 54 -7.55 1.18 -10.79
C LEU A 54 -7.84 -0.10 -10.02
N ALA A 55 -8.48 -1.09 -10.67
CA ALA A 55 -8.71 -2.40 -10.07
C ALA A 55 -7.38 -3.13 -9.79
N GLY A 56 -6.46 -3.15 -10.76
CA GLY A 56 -5.15 -3.80 -10.61
C GLY A 56 -4.28 -3.14 -9.54
N THR A 57 -4.22 -1.81 -9.51
CA THR A 57 -3.47 -1.08 -8.47
C THR A 57 -4.05 -1.29 -7.08
N SER A 58 -5.38 -1.36 -6.93
CA SER A 58 -6.03 -1.68 -5.65
C SER A 58 -5.67 -3.08 -5.16
N MET A 59 -5.61 -4.06 -6.06
CA MET A 59 -5.23 -5.43 -5.72
C MET A 59 -3.77 -5.48 -5.23
N VAL A 60 -2.84 -4.83 -5.95
CA VAL A 60 -1.42 -4.75 -5.54
C VAL A 60 -1.27 -4.02 -4.20
N ALA A 61 -1.98 -2.90 -4.01
CA ALA A 61 -1.96 -2.14 -2.76
C ALA A 61 -2.46 -2.95 -1.55
N THR A 62 -3.44 -3.84 -1.75
CA THR A 62 -3.97 -4.71 -0.68
C THR A 62 -2.94 -5.74 -0.21
N THR A 63 -2.10 -6.22 -1.12
CA THR A 63 -1.05 -7.20 -0.81
C THR A 63 0.22 -6.56 -0.25
N PHE A 64 0.43 -5.26 -0.50
CA PHE A 64 1.58 -4.51 0.03
C PHE A 64 1.29 -3.98 1.44
N ALA A 65 1.62 -4.79 2.44
CA ALA A 65 1.59 -4.37 3.83
C ALA A 65 2.82 -3.52 4.20
N ALA A 66 2.75 -2.82 5.33
CA ALA A 66 3.80 -1.89 5.77
C ALA A 66 5.15 -2.57 6.10
N ASP A 67 5.12 -3.88 6.33
CA ASP A 67 6.28 -4.74 6.60
C ASP A 67 7.05 -5.14 5.32
N THR A 68 6.38 -5.14 4.16
CA THR A 68 6.96 -5.65 2.91
C THR A 68 8.17 -4.82 2.46
N PRO A 69 8.12 -3.47 2.46
CA PRO A 69 9.29 -2.65 2.15
C PRO A 69 10.43 -2.85 3.16
N LEU A 70 10.12 -3.03 4.44
CA LEU A 70 11.13 -3.27 5.47
C LEU A 70 11.88 -4.57 5.17
N ALA A 71 11.16 -5.66 4.88
CA ALA A 71 11.76 -6.94 4.49
C ALA A 71 12.58 -6.84 3.20
N VAL A 72 12.08 -6.13 2.17
CA VAL A 72 12.83 -5.93 0.91
C VAL A 72 14.11 -5.15 1.15
N THR A 73 14.09 -4.08 1.94
CA THR A 73 15.32 -3.34 2.26
C THR A 73 16.33 -4.19 3.01
N GLU A 74 15.88 -5.02 3.95
CA GLU A 74 16.76 -5.94 4.67
C GLU A 74 17.40 -6.98 3.73
N LEU A 75 16.61 -7.57 2.82
CA LEU A 75 17.10 -8.51 1.81
C LEU A 75 18.14 -7.86 0.89
N VAL A 76 17.90 -6.63 0.44
CA VAL A 76 18.82 -5.90 -0.43
C VAL A 76 20.11 -5.55 0.30
N VAL A 77 20.03 -5.17 1.57
CA VAL A 77 21.22 -4.88 2.39
C VAL A 77 22.08 -6.13 2.59
N LYS A 78 21.45 -7.30 2.79
CA LYS A 78 22.16 -8.57 3.05
C LYS A 78 22.69 -9.26 1.79
N TYR A 79 21.92 -9.25 0.70
CA TYR A 79 22.15 -10.09 -0.48
C TYR A 79 22.27 -9.28 -1.78
N GLY A 80 22.27 -7.96 -1.70
CA GLY A 80 22.23 -7.07 -2.86
C GLY A 80 20.88 -7.09 -3.58
N VAL A 81 20.80 -6.39 -4.71
CA VAL A 81 19.55 -6.31 -5.51
C VAL A 81 19.05 -7.68 -5.96
N ALA A 82 19.96 -8.65 -6.12
CA ALA A 82 19.62 -10.04 -6.45
C ALA A 82 18.75 -10.72 -5.37
N GLY A 83 18.87 -10.31 -4.09
CA GLY A 83 18.02 -10.80 -3.01
C GLY A 83 16.53 -10.50 -3.20
N ASN A 84 16.20 -9.46 -3.98
CA ASN A 84 14.82 -9.15 -4.36
C ASN A 84 14.16 -10.30 -5.14
N TRP A 85 14.94 -11.17 -5.79
CA TRP A 85 14.40 -12.34 -6.50
C TRP A 85 13.55 -13.23 -5.58
N LEU A 86 13.90 -13.33 -4.29
CA LEU A 86 13.12 -14.09 -3.30
C LEU A 86 11.67 -13.57 -3.20
N TRP A 87 11.50 -12.25 -3.26
CA TRP A 87 10.19 -11.60 -3.24
C TRP A 87 9.43 -11.81 -4.56
N TRP A 88 10.09 -11.71 -5.71
CA TRP A 88 9.47 -11.96 -7.03
C TRP A 88 9.00 -13.40 -7.23
N ASN A 89 9.62 -14.39 -6.56
CA ASN A 89 9.14 -15.77 -6.61
C ASN A 89 7.73 -15.94 -6.03
N MET A 90 7.29 -15.08 -5.10
CA MET A 90 5.92 -15.13 -4.58
C MET A 90 4.88 -14.83 -5.66
N VAL A 91 5.20 -13.92 -6.59
CA VAL A 91 4.34 -13.62 -7.75
C VAL A 91 4.22 -14.85 -8.64
N MET A 92 5.34 -15.52 -8.93
CA MET A 92 5.32 -16.75 -9.74
C MET A 92 4.56 -17.89 -9.06
N SER A 93 4.74 -18.07 -7.74
CA SER A 93 4.01 -19.08 -6.97
C SER A 93 2.49 -18.81 -6.97
N GLY A 94 2.07 -17.56 -6.77
CA GLY A 94 0.66 -17.20 -6.73
C GLY A 94 -0.06 -17.24 -8.09
N ILE A 95 0.69 -17.29 -9.20
CA ILE A 95 0.13 -17.52 -10.54
C ILE A 95 -0.06 -19.02 -10.82
N LEU A 96 0.76 -19.88 -10.19
CA LEU A 96 0.82 -21.31 -10.49
C LEU A 96 -0.10 -22.19 -9.63
N THR A 97 -0.71 -21.63 -8.58
CA THR A 97 -1.62 -22.30 -7.65
C THR A 97 -3.00 -21.66 -7.65
#